data_AF-A0A0N5A4T5-F1
#
_entry.id   AF-A0A0N5A4T5-F1
#
_cell.length_a   1.000
_cell.length_b   1.000
_cell.length_c   1.000
_cell.angle_alpha   90.00
_cell.angle_beta   90.00
_cell.angle_gamma   90.00
#
_symmetry.space_group_name_H-M   'P 1'
#
loop_
_entity.id
_entity.type
_entity.pdbx_description
1 polymer ?
#
loop_
_entity_poly.entity_id
_entity_poly.type
_entity_poly.pdbx_seq_one_letter_code
_entity_poly.pdbx_strand_id
1 'polypeptide(L)'
;MHSMGIIDDDKKSLLKIYSAVSYRKGGAILRMVREFIGKDGFKRSLQYYLKRHAYGNTISENLWDAFWYITGKKMHKMMNSWTRQKGFPLVTVHKKFNTLEEF
;
A
#
# COMPACT_ATOMS: atom_id res chain seq x y z
N MET A 1 -11.25 0.94 -14.31
CA MET A 1 -10.03 0.68 -13.51
C MET A 1 -10.27 -0.53 -12.61
N HIS A 2 -9.45 -1.58 -12.65
CA HIS A 2 -9.71 -2.85 -11.97
C HIS A 2 -9.10 -2.87 -10.54
N SER A 3 -9.70 -3.60 -9.59
CA SER A 3 -9.18 -3.77 -8.23
C SER A 3 -8.09 -4.85 -8.24
N MET A 4 -7.06 -4.74 -7.38
CA MET A 4 -5.95 -5.70 -7.32
C MET A 4 -6.34 -7.05 -6.72
N GLY A 5 -7.54 -7.18 -6.12
CA GLY A 5 -7.95 -8.34 -5.33
C GLY A 5 -8.97 -9.28 -5.95
N ILE A 6 -9.21 -9.25 -7.26
CA ILE A 6 -10.18 -10.17 -7.90
C ILE A 6 -9.41 -11.28 -8.63
N ILE A 7 -9.45 -12.49 -8.07
CA ILE A 7 -9.09 -13.72 -8.77
C ILE A 7 -10.40 -14.25 -9.37
N ASP A 8 -10.49 -14.23 -10.69
CA ASP A 8 -11.57 -14.86 -11.46
C ASP A 8 -10.95 -16.09 -12.14
N ASP A 9 -11.65 -17.22 -12.21
CA ASP A 9 -11.07 -18.53 -12.55
C ASP A 9 -10.71 -18.68 -14.05
N ASP A 10 -10.94 -17.62 -14.83
CA ASP A 10 -10.67 -17.57 -16.28
C ASP A 10 -9.20 -17.24 -16.58
N LYS A 11 -8.56 -17.92 -17.55
CA LYS A 11 -7.16 -17.64 -17.97
C LYS A 11 -6.91 -16.19 -18.38
N LYS A 12 -7.97 -15.46 -18.81
CA LYS A 12 -7.92 -14.02 -19.09
C LYS A 12 -7.76 -13.15 -17.84
N SER A 13 -8.15 -13.63 -16.66
CA SER A 13 -7.99 -12.93 -15.38
C SER A 13 -6.52 -12.81 -15.00
N LEU A 14 -5.71 -13.85 -15.23
CA LEU A 14 -4.27 -13.85 -14.94
C LEU A 14 -3.57 -12.70 -15.67
N LEU A 15 -3.83 -12.54 -16.96
CA LEU A 15 -3.28 -11.44 -17.76
C LEU A 15 -3.72 -10.05 -17.26
N LYS A 16 -4.91 -9.93 -16.67
CA LYS A 16 -5.37 -8.67 -16.05
C LYS A 16 -4.61 -8.36 -14.75
N ILE A 17 -4.28 -9.39 -13.96
CA ILE A 17 -3.45 -9.23 -12.76
C ILE A 17 -2.04 -8.78 -13.15
N TYR A 18 -1.48 -9.33 -14.24
CA TYR A 18 -0.19 -8.92 -14.84
C TYR A 18 -0.25 -7.63 -15.67
N SER A 19 -1.29 -6.81 -15.52
CA SER A 19 -1.37 -5.55 -16.25
C SER A 19 -0.33 -4.53 -15.75
N ALA A 20 0.14 -3.67 -16.65
CA ALA A 20 1.05 -2.56 -16.32
C ALA A 20 0.47 -1.64 -15.23
N VAL A 21 -0.85 -1.55 -15.10
CA VAL A 21 -1.55 -0.79 -14.05
C VAL A 21 -1.30 -1.41 -12.68
N SER A 22 -1.36 -2.74 -12.55
CA SER A 22 -1.07 -3.45 -11.30
C SER A 22 0.36 -3.19 -10.84
N TYR A 23 1.35 -3.34 -11.73
CA TYR A 23 2.76 -3.08 -11.36
C TYR A 23 3.03 -1.63 -10.98
N ARG A 24 2.50 -0.67 -11.75
CA ARG A 24 2.68 0.76 -11.45
C ARG A 24 2.00 1.18 -10.15
N LYS A 25 0.76 0.73 -9.92
CA LYS A 25 0.03 1.03 -8.68
C LYS A 25 0.69 0.36 -7.47
N GLY A 26 1.10 -0.90 -7.60
CA GLY A 26 1.79 -1.65 -6.55
C GLY A 26 3.11 -0.99 -6.14
N GLY A 27 3.95 -0.62 -7.11
CA GLY A 27 5.20 0.08 -6.85
C GLY A 27 5.01 1.43 -6.16
N ALA A 28 4.02 2.22 -6.59
CA ALA A 28 3.70 3.50 -5.97
C ALA A 28 3.22 3.35 -4.52
N ILE A 29 2.37 2.35 -4.26
CA ILE A 29 1.90 2.01 -2.90
C ILE A 29 3.08 1.58 -2.01
N LEU A 30 3.96 0.70 -2.49
CA LEU A 30 5.14 0.27 -1.73
C LEU A 30 6.07 1.44 -1.41
N ARG A 31 6.25 2.37 -2.35
CA ARG A 31 7.01 3.60 -2.11
C ARG A 31 6.35 4.47 -1.03
N MET A 32 5.04 4.68 -1.11
CA MET A 32 4.30 5.42 -0.09
C MET A 32 4.45 4.79 1.29
N VAL A 33 4.35 3.46 1.39
CA VAL A 33 4.57 2.74 2.65
C VAL A 33 5.98 2.93 3.17
N ARG A 34 7.00 2.79 2.31
CA ARG A 34 8.40 3.02 2.68
C ARG A 34 8.62 4.41 3.26
N GLU A 35 8.03 5.45 2.67
CA GLU A 35 8.14 6.81 3.21
C GLU A 35 7.37 6.98 4.53
N PHE A 36 6.23 6.30 4.70
CA PHE A 36 5.43 6.38 5.93
C PHE A 36 6.07 5.68 7.14
N ILE A 37 6.71 4.51 6.93
CA ILE A 37 7.33 3.72 8.00
C ILE A 37 8.84 3.95 8.13
N GLY A 38 9.43 4.68 7.19
CA GLY A 38 10.87 4.91 7.10
C GLY A 38 11.63 3.77 6.43
N LYS A 39 12.79 4.12 5.83
CA LYS A 39 13.61 3.18 5.03
C LYS A 39 14.08 1.96 5.85
N ASP A 40 14.51 2.19 7.09
CA ASP A 40 15.03 1.12 7.96
C ASP A 40 13.93 0.21 8.46
N GLY A 41 12.79 0.79 8.89
CA GLY A 41 11.60 0.04 9.27
C GLY A 41 11.13 -0.85 8.11
N PHE A 42 11.07 -0.30 6.90
CA PHE A 42 10.71 -1.04 5.70
C PHE A 42 11.66 -2.22 5.43
N LYS A 43 12.98 -1.98 5.43
CA LYS A 43 13.98 -3.02 5.17
C LYS A 43 13.92 -4.15 6.20
N ARG A 44 13.90 -3.81 7.50
CA ARG A 44 13.83 -4.80 8.59
C ARG A 44 12.55 -5.61 8.53
N SER A 45 11.42 -4.97 8.25
CA SER A 45 10.14 -5.66 8.13
C SER A 45 10.08 -6.61 6.95
N LEU A 46 10.66 -6.23 5.80
CA LEU A 46 10.74 -7.11 4.64
C LEU A 46 11.67 -8.32 4.90
N GLN A 47 12.79 -8.10 5.57
CA GLN A 47 13.68 -9.20 6.00
C GLN A 47 12.96 -10.16 6.94
N TYR A 48 12.22 -9.62 7.91
CA TYR A 48 11.42 -10.42 8.84
C TYR A 48 10.34 -11.23 8.10
N TYR A 49 9.59 -10.58 7.21
CA TYR A 49 8.55 -11.21 6.39
C TYR A 49 9.11 -12.38 5.56
N LEU A 50 10.18 -12.14 4.81
CA LEU A 50 10.79 -13.16 3.94
C LEU A 50 11.35 -14.34 4.74
N LYS A 51 11.95 -14.09 5.91
CA LYS A 51 12.44 -15.17 6.79
C LYS A 51 11.28 -15.98 7.38
N ARG A 52 10.21 -15.32 7.82
CA ARG A 52 9.06 -15.96 8.46
C ARG A 52 8.26 -16.83 7.49
N HIS A 53 8.20 -16.45 6.22
CA HIS A 53 7.44 -17.16 5.19
C HIS A 53 8.33 -17.82 4.13
N ALA A 54 9.59 -18.08 4.47
CA ALA A 54 10.53 -18.74 3.57
C ALA A 54 9.97 -20.10 3.14
N TYR A 55 10.04 -20.39 1.84
CA TYR A 55 9.58 -21.65 1.23
C TYR A 55 8.08 -21.96 1.40
N GLY A 56 7.29 -20.98 1.84
CA GLY A 56 5.84 -21.10 2.01
C GLY A 56 5.07 -20.09 1.16
N ASN A 57 3.74 -20.13 1.31
CA ASN A 57 2.83 -19.21 0.63
C ASN A 57 2.46 -18.03 1.53
N THR A 58 2.10 -16.91 0.90
CA THR A 58 1.74 -15.68 1.61
C THR A 58 0.56 -14.98 0.99
N ILE A 59 -0.21 -14.30 1.83
CA ILE A 59 -1.26 -13.35 1.42
C ILE A 59 -0.85 -11.92 1.78
N SER A 60 -1.55 -10.93 1.23
CA SER A 60 -1.21 -9.50 1.42
C SER A 60 -1.20 -9.10 2.89
N GLU A 61 -2.09 -9.68 3.69
CA GLU A 61 -2.25 -9.45 5.12
C GLU A 61 -0.97 -9.79 5.90
N ASN A 62 -0.26 -10.86 5.53
CA ASN A 62 0.98 -11.28 6.19
C ASN A 62 2.09 -10.22 6.07
N LEU A 63 2.12 -9.47 4.97
CA LEU A 63 3.08 -8.39 4.78
C LEU A 63 2.77 -7.20 5.71
N TRP A 64 1.49 -6.87 5.88
CA TRP A 64 1.07 -5.79 6.77
C TRP A 64 1.31 -6.15 8.24
N ASP A 65 1.16 -7.42 8.61
CA ASP A 65 1.51 -7.92 9.95
C ASP A 65 3.00 -7.80 10.23
N ALA A 66 3.85 -8.12 9.27
CA ALA A 66 5.30 -7.93 9.40
C ALA A 66 5.68 -6.46 9.61
N PHE A 67 5.03 -5.55 8.89
CA PHE A 67 5.24 -4.10 9.04
C PHE A 67 4.79 -3.61 10.42
N TRP A 68 3.64 -4.08 10.89
CA TRP A 68 3.15 -3.76 12.23
C TRP A 68 4.07 -4.30 13.33
N TYR A 69 4.51 -5.56 13.22
CA TYR A 69 5.36 -6.20 14.22
C TYR A 69 6.69 -5.46 14.45
N ILE A 70 7.32 -4.97 13.38
CA ILE A 70 8.62 -4.29 13.46
C ILE A 70 8.51 -2.79 13.77
N THR A 71 7.45 -2.11 13.29
CA THR A 71 7.35 -0.65 13.37
C THR A 71 6.31 -0.14 14.36
N GLY A 72 5.45 -1.01 14.88
CA GLY A 72 4.31 -0.66 15.73
C GLY A 72 3.17 0.08 15.01
N LYS A 73 3.33 0.43 13.72
CA LYS A 73 2.34 1.19 12.96
C LYS A 73 1.24 0.26 12.43
N LYS A 74 -0.02 0.56 12.73
CA LYS A 74 -1.17 -0.23 12.27
C LYS A 74 -1.47 0.05 10.80
N MET A 75 -0.94 -0.79 9.90
CA MET A 75 -1.01 -0.56 8.46
C MET A 75 -2.26 -1.17 7.79
N HIS A 76 -2.91 -2.16 8.41
CA HIS A 76 -4.03 -2.90 7.82
C HIS A 76 -5.15 -2.01 7.27
N LYS A 77 -5.67 -1.09 8.09
CA LYS A 77 -6.80 -0.23 7.69
C LYS A 77 -6.44 0.68 6.51
N MET A 78 -5.25 1.27 6.54
CA MET A 78 -4.74 2.10 5.45
C MET A 78 -4.51 1.26 4.20
N MET A 79 -3.81 0.14 4.30
CA MET A 79 -3.44 -0.65 3.15
C MET A 79 -4.63 -1.32 2.47
N ASN A 80 -5.65 -1.73 3.25
CA ASN A 80 -6.88 -2.25 2.69
C ASN A 80 -7.63 -1.23 1.82
N SER A 81 -7.62 0.06 2.16
CA SER A 81 -8.25 1.06 1.29
C SER A 81 -7.50 1.20 -0.04
N TRP A 82 -6.17 1.19 -0.01
CA TRP A 82 -5.35 1.32 -1.23
C TRP A 82 -5.36 0.08 -2.15
N THR A 83 -5.46 -1.12 -1.58
CA THR A 83 -5.39 -2.39 -2.34
C THR A 83 -6.76 -2.89 -2.81
N ARG A 84 -7.82 -2.72 -1.99
CA ARG A 84 -9.15 -3.26 -2.30
C ARG A 84 -10.04 -2.29 -3.07
N GLN A 85 -9.82 -0.97 -2.95
CA GLN A 85 -10.60 0.04 -3.65
C GLN A 85 -9.98 0.44 -4.99
N LYS A 86 -10.85 0.77 -5.95
CA LYS A 86 -10.47 1.28 -7.27
C LYS A 86 -10.18 2.79 -7.19
N GLY A 87 -9.22 3.26 -7.97
CA GLY A 87 -8.83 4.68 -8.02
C GLY A 87 -7.80 5.07 -6.94
N PHE A 88 -7.71 6.38 -6.70
CA PHE A 88 -6.87 7.06 -5.73
C PHE A 88 -7.53 8.41 -5.35
N PRO A 89 -7.28 8.96 -4.15
CA PRO A 89 -7.89 10.21 -3.71
C PRO A 89 -7.28 11.43 -4.42
N LEU A 90 -8.11 12.44 -4.68
CA LEU A 90 -7.68 13.80 -5.04
C LEU A 90 -7.66 14.66 -3.77
N VAL A 91 -6.50 15.21 -3.44
CA VAL A 91 -6.33 16.08 -2.26
C VAL A 91 -6.33 17.54 -2.75
N THR A 92 -7.38 18.28 -2.38
CA THR A 92 -7.51 19.72 -2.72
C THR A 92 -7.11 20.57 -1.52
N VAL A 93 -6.23 21.54 -1.73
CA VAL A 93 -5.75 22.46 -0.69
C VAL A 93 -6.29 23.86 -0.96
N HIS A 94 -7.04 24.42 -0.02
CA HIS A 94 -7.50 25.81 -0.06
C HIS A 94 -6.74 26.63 0.97
N LYS A 95 -5.98 27.63 0.51
CA LYS A 95 -5.29 28.57 1.39
C LYS A 95 -6.25 29.72 1.73
N LYS A 96 -6.63 29.84 3.00
CA LYS A 96 -7.27 31.06 3.51
C LYS A 96 -6.18 31.98 4.05
N PHE A 97 -6.14 33.22 3.56
CA PHE A 97 -5.32 34.26 4.14
C PHE A 97 -6.14 34.92 5.24
N ASN A 98 -5.66 34.90 6.48
CA ASN A 98 -6.20 35.78 7.49
C ASN A 98 -5.63 37.17 7.20
N THR A 99 -6.46 38.06 6.67
CA THR A 99 -6.21 39.50 6.75
C THR A 99 -6.16 39.85 8.23
N LEU A 100 -4.98 40.27 8.71
CA LEU A 100 -4.87 40.96 9.98
C LEU A 100 -5.61 42.27 9.80
N GLU A 101 -6.71 42.47 10.52
CA GLU A 101 -7.32 43.79 10.64
C GLU A 101 -6.26 44.72 11.23
N GLU A 102 -5.92 45.76 10.47
CA GLU A 102 -5.04 46.84 10.90
C GLU A 102 -5.68 47.55 12.09
N PHE A 103 -4.91 47.70 13.18
CA PHE A 103 -5.26 48.51 14.35
C PHE A 103 -5.20 50.00 14.03
#